data_AF-A0A229TB51-F1
#
_entry.id   AF-A0A229TB51-F1
#
_cell.length_a   1.000
_cell.length_b   1.000
_cell.length_c   1.000
_cell.angle_alpha   90.00
_cell.angle_beta   90.00
_cell.angle_gamma   90.00
#
_symmetry.space_group_name_H-M   'P 1'
#
loop_
_entity.id
_entity.type
_entity.pdbx_description
1 polymer ?
#
loop_
_entity_poly.entity_id
_entity_poly.type
_entity_poly.pdbx_seq_one_letter_code
_entity_poly.pdbx_strand_id
1 'polypeptide(L)'
;MGGSERHACDCEMPGGPVRSGKLGRAANIVRLERPSSPVPGRDLDRATSLDASPKGDTKSPTVEFRLFGAVEAHIGGRPVDLGPARQRCVLVALLIDANCVVPIDQLMSRVWGEASDHRATLYSYLSRLRKALADAEEAEIVRVSGGYTLTVDPMVVDLWRFRHLVELARLSQDAEDAAEWFEQALSLRRGEAFGCLDTAWLSELRGQVDAELRATRLRRNELMLRLGRHMDLIADLTADVAAQPLDEQLVSQLMLALYRAGRRAEALWVYHRTRKALADELGIDPGPELTELHRRALADAVDVAPGVANGRRPGSTQFPADVVDFTDRDKCSPGCVPSWTERRILPRQRPLR
;
A
#
# COMPACT_ATOMS: atom_id res chain seq x y z
N MET A 1 43.16 -49.03 -41.54
CA MET A 1 43.54 -48.21 -40.37
C MET A 1 42.41 -47.23 -40.11
N GLY A 2 41.74 -47.36 -38.96
CA GLY A 2 40.83 -46.39 -38.30
C GLY A 2 39.70 -45.78 -39.12
N GLY A 3 38.42 -45.96 -38.84
CA GLY A 3 37.78 -46.02 -37.52
C GLY A 3 37.07 -44.70 -37.22
N SER A 4 35.90 -44.81 -36.57
CA SER A 4 35.06 -43.75 -35.99
C SER A 4 33.84 -43.33 -36.80
N GLU A 5 32.84 -44.21 -36.75
CA GLU A 5 31.43 -43.88 -36.57
C GLU A 5 31.25 -42.67 -35.63
N ARG A 6 30.41 -41.70 -36.01
CA ARG A 6 29.87 -40.71 -35.08
C ARG A 6 28.45 -41.11 -34.75
N HIS A 7 28.29 -41.51 -33.49
CA HIS A 7 27.04 -41.84 -32.82
C HIS A 7 26.05 -40.67 -32.89
N ALA A 8 24.88 -40.92 -33.48
CA ALA A 8 23.67 -40.18 -33.14
C ALA A 8 23.21 -40.68 -31.77
N CYS A 9 23.20 -39.79 -30.77
CA CYS A 9 22.57 -40.05 -29.50
C CYS A 9 21.19 -39.39 -29.54
N ASP A 10 20.20 -40.20 -29.86
CA ASP A 10 18.81 -40.00 -29.47
C ASP A 10 18.75 -39.94 -27.94
N CYS A 11 18.22 -38.84 -27.40
CA CYS A 11 17.74 -38.79 -26.02
C CYS A 11 16.30 -38.32 -26.06
N GLU A 12 15.42 -39.32 -26.05
CA GLU A 12 14.00 -39.23 -25.79
C GLU A 12 13.72 -38.43 -24.51
N MET A 13 12.75 -37.53 -24.63
CA MET A 13 12.07 -36.84 -23.54
C MET A 13 11.03 -37.78 -22.94
N PRO A 14 11.08 -38.13 -21.64
CA PRO A 14 9.93 -38.75 -20.99
C PRO A 14 9.00 -37.66 -20.44
N GLY A 15 7.92 -37.40 -21.19
CA GLY A 15 6.71 -36.78 -20.65
C GLY A 15 6.01 -37.75 -19.70
N GLY A 16 5.88 -37.33 -18.43
CA GLY A 16 5.15 -38.04 -17.39
C GLY A 16 4.21 -37.08 -16.63
N PRO A 17 3.05 -37.56 -16.15
CA PRO A 17 1.90 -36.72 -15.87
C PRO A 17 2.02 -35.95 -14.55
N VAL A 18 1.63 -34.67 -14.60
CA VAL A 18 1.44 -33.82 -13.41
C VAL A 18 0.23 -34.33 -12.64
N ARG A 19 0.49 -35.05 -11.54
CA ARG A 19 -0.53 -35.39 -10.54
C ARG A 19 -0.91 -34.13 -9.77
N SER A 20 -2.14 -33.69 -9.98
CA SER A 20 -2.85 -32.69 -9.20
C SER A 20 -2.92 -33.09 -7.72
N GLY A 21 -1.99 -32.56 -6.92
CA GLY A 21 -1.99 -32.63 -5.46
C GLY A 21 -2.82 -31.49 -4.88
N LYS A 22 -3.91 -31.84 -4.20
CA LYS A 22 -4.75 -30.92 -3.43
C LYS A 22 -3.92 -30.26 -2.32
N LEU A 23 -3.54 -29.00 -2.50
CA LEU A 23 -3.06 -28.15 -1.41
C LEU A 23 -4.27 -27.65 -0.63
N GLY A 24 -4.48 -28.26 0.54
CA GLY A 24 -5.43 -27.80 1.53
C GLY A 24 -5.06 -26.40 1.99
N ARG A 25 -5.87 -25.42 1.59
CA ARG A 25 -5.85 -24.06 2.12
C ARG A 25 -6.27 -24.09 3.59
N ALA A 26 -5.34 -23.82 4.49
CA ALA A 26 -5.65 -23.36 5.84
C ALA A 26 -5.11 -21.93 5.98
N ALA A 27 -5.90 -20.98 5.46
CA ALA A 27 -5.70 -19.57 5.75
C ALA A 27 -6.16 -19.33 7.19
N ASN A 28 -5.22 -19.28 8.13
CA ASN A 28 -5.53 -18.94 9.52
C ASN A 28 -5.56 -17.41 9.63
N ILE A 29 -6.73 -16.84 9.32
CA ILE A 29 -7.04 -15.43 9.55
C ILE A 29 -7.15 -15.28 11.07
N VAL A 30 -6.13 -14.69 11.71
CA VAL A 30 -6.24 -14.24 13.10
C VAL A 30 -7.21 -13.07 13.12
N ARG A 31 -8.45 -13.41 13.46
CA ARG A 31 -9.54 -12.49 13.75
C ARG A 31 -9.18 -11.77 15.06
N LEU A 32 -8.90 -10.47 14.98
CA LEU A 32 -8.83 -9.60 16.15
C LEU A 32 -10.23 -9.51 16.76
N GLU A 33 -10.52 -10.36 17.74
CA GLU A 33 -11.71 -10.24 18.57
C GLU A 33 -11.51 -9.12 19.60
N ARG A 34 -12.38 -8.11 19.51
CA ARG A 34 -12.51 -7.00 20.46
C ARG A 34 -12.95 -7.54 21.83
N PRO A 35 -12.35 -7.09 22.96
CA PRO A 35 -13.02 -7.21 24.23
C PRO A 35 -14.15 -6.18 24.33
N SER A 36 -15.38 -6.68 24.39
CA SER A 36 -16.59 -5.93 24.71
C SER A 36 -16.77 -5.84 26.23
N SER A 37 -16.90 -4.64 26.78
CA SER A 37 -17.93 -4.33 27.78
C SER A 37 -18.12 -2.82 27.98
N PRO A 38 -19.33 -2.37 28.35
CA PRO A 38 -19.77 -0.99 28.23
C PRO A 38 -19.54 -0.19 29.52
N VAL A 39 -19.25 1.10 29.39
CA VAL A 39 -19.32 2.07 30.51
C VAL A 39 -20.53 2.97 30.26
N PRO A 40 -21.44 3.15 31.24
CA PRO A 40 -22.65 3.96 31.06
C PRO A 40 -22.35 5.46 31.21
N GLY A 41 -23.18 6.25 30.54
CA GLY A 41 -22.94 7.65 30.20
C GLY A 41 -22.89 8.63 31.38
N ARG A 42 -22.28 9.78 31.06
CA ARG A 42 -22.49 11.06 31.74
C ARG A 42 -22.53 12.16 30.70
N ASP A 43 -23.69 12.80 30.61
CA ASP A 43 -23.87 14.13 30.05
C ASP A 43 -23.02 15.14 30.84
N LEU A 44 -22.33 16.03 30.15
CA LEU A 44 -22.09 17.38 30.66
C LEU A 44 -21.66 18.34 29.54
N ASP A 45 -22.43 19.41 29.45
CA ASP A 45 -22.31 20.56 28.58
C ASP A 45 -20.97 21.32 28.70
N ARG A 46 -20.52 21.84 27.55
CA ARG A 46 -19.98 23.20 27.30
C ARG A 46 -19.22 23.93 28.42
N ALA A 47 -17.89 24.08 28.25
CA ALA A 47 -17.09 25.30 28.52
C ALA A 47 -15.60 25.10 28.17
N THR A 48 -15.08 25.74 27.12
CA THR A 48 -14.04 26.81 27.12
C THR A 48 -12.71 26.54 27.86
N SER A 49 -11.64 26.54 27.07
CA SER A 49 -10.26 27.01 27.29
C SER A 49 -9.53 26.66 28.59
N LEU A 50 -8.36 26.01 28.47
CA LEU A 50 -7.08 26.45 29.08
C LEU A 50 -5.94 25.48 28.74
N ASP A 51 -4.78 26.08 28.47
CA ASP A 51 -3.49 25.46 28.22
C ASP A 51 -3.12 24.35 29.22
N ALA A 52 -2.73 23.19 28.71
CA ALA A 52 -1.88 22.23 29.41
C ALA A 52 -1.24 21.28 28.40
N SER A 53 -0.09 21.68 27.86
CA SER A 53 0.83 20.76 27.20
C SER A 53 1.44 19.85 28.27
N PRO A 54 1.17 18.53 28.30
CA PRO A 54 1.82 17.66 29.26
C PRO A 54 3.17 17.27 28.68
N LYS A 55 4.22 18.00 29.05
CA LYS A 55 5.58 17.45 29.07
C LYS A 55 5.62 16.37 30.16
N GLY A 56 5.14 15.18 29.83
CA GLY A 56 5.34 13.98 30.63
C GLY A 56 6.66 13.34 30.21
N ASP A 57 7.55 13.13 31.19
CA ASP A 57 8.79 12.38 31.06
C ASP A 57 8.49 10.96 30.55
N THR A 58 8.45 10.78 29.23
CA THR A 58 8.48 9.45 28.63
C THR A 58 9.91 8.96 28.74
N LYS A 59 10.21 8.27 29.85
CA LYS A 59 11.42 7.47 30.00
C LYS A 59 11.50 6.61 28.72
N SER A 60 12.44 6.94 27.84
CA SER A 60 12.59 6.21 26.59
C SER A 60 12.72 4.73 26.93
N PRO A 61 12.05 3.84 26.19
CA PRO A 61 12.02 2.44 26.55
C PRO A 61 13.44 1.95 26.74
N THR A 62 13.66 1.19 27.81
CA THR A 62 14.99 0.71 28.15
C THR A 62 15.48 -0.23 27.05
N VAL A 63 14.57 -0.80 26.26
CA VAL A 63 14.82 -1.73 25.17
C VAL A 63 14.14 -1.24 23.88
N GLU A 64 14.81 -1.32 22.73
CA GLU A 64 14.22 -1.10 21.40
C GLU A 64 14.65 -2.23 20.46
N PHE A 65 13.70 -2.86 19.78
CA PHE A 65 13.94 -3.84 18.72
C PHE A 65 13.65 -3.23 17.36
N ARG A 66 14.62 -3.35 16.45
CA ARG A 66 14.55 -2.78 15.10
C ARG A 66 14.53 -3.91 14.08
N LEU A 67 13.46 -3.97 13.29
CA LEU A 67 13.22 -4.96 12.24
C LEU A 67 13.13 -4.30 10.85
N PHE A 68 12.87 -2.99 10.75
CA PHE A 68 12.91 -2.25 9.49
C PHE A 68 14.34 -1.85 9.09
N GLY A 69 15.12 -2.84 8.71
CA GLY A 69 16.53 -2.73 8.39
C GLY A 69 17.29 -3.94 8.91
N ALA A 70 18.57 -3.78 9.19
CA ALA A 70 19.30 -4.80 9.93
C ALA A 70 18.61 -5.10 11.26
N VAL A 71 18.47 -6.39 11.59
CA VAL A 71 17.85 -6.81 12.86
C VAL A 71 18.80 -6.44 14.01
N GLU A 72 18.35 -5.50 14.83
CA GLU A 72 19.09 -4.93 15.95
C GLU A 72 18.24 -4.90 17.21
N ALA A 73 18.90 -4.99 18.37
CA ALA A 73 18.33 -4.69 19.67
C ALA A 73 19.19 -3.63 20.33
N HIS A 74 18.56 -2.65 20.96
CA HIS A 74 19.23 -1.58 21.69
C HIS A 74 18.76 -1.61 23.14
N ILE A 75 19.69 -1.62 24.10
CA ILE A 75 19.39 -1.53 25.54
C ILE A 75 20.03 -0.26 26.09
N GLY A 76 19.23 0.63 26.69
CA GLY A 76 19.68 1.95 27.15
C GLY A 76 20.31 2.79 26.02
N GLY A 77 19.81 2.62 24.79
CA GLY A 77 20.34 3.27 23.58
C GLY A 77 21.65 2.69 23.05
N ARG A 78 22.15 1.58 23.59
CA ARG A 78 23.36 0.90 23.09
C ARG A 78 23.01 -0.36 22.30
N PRO A 79 23.62 -0.60 21.13
CA PRO A 79 23.37 -1.81 20.36
C PRO A 79 23.89 -3.04 21.11
N VAL A 80 23.09 -4.11 21.08
CA VAL A 80 23.42 -5.41 21.66
C VAL A 80 23.88 -6.36 20.56
N ASP A 81 24.92 -7.14 20.84
CA ASP A 81 25.34 -8.20 19.93
C ASP A 81 24.36 -9.39 19.98
N LEU A 82 23.49 -9.44 18.96
CA LEU A 82 22.52 -10.52 18.77
C LEU A 82 23.12 -11.76 18.10
N GLY A 83 24.39 -11.73 17.73
CA GLY A 83 25.13 -12.85 17.17
C GLY A 83 24.81 -13.16 15.69
N PRO A 84 25.05 -14.40 15.25
CA PRO A 84 25.01 -14.78 13.84
C PRO A 84 23.60 -14.70 13.25
N ALA A 85 23.51 -14.67 11.91
CA ALA A 85 22.24 -14.52 11.18
C ALA A 85 21.14 -15.48 11.64
N ARG A 86 21.43 -16.78 11.82
CA ARG A 86 20.44 -17.77 12.29
C ARG A 86 19.95 -17.50 13.71
N GLN A 87 20.79 -16.98 14.60
CA GLN A 87 20.39 -16.58 15.95
C GLN A 87 19.45 -15.37 15.89
N ARG A 88 19.74 -14.39 15.03
CA ARG A 88 18.83 -13.26 14.75
C ARG A 88 17.50 -13.72 14.15
N CYS A 89 17.48 -14.71 13.26
CA CYS A 89 16.23 -15.28 12.73
C CYS A 89 15.35 -15.87 13.85
N VAL A 90 15.93 -16.55 14.85
CA VAL A 90 15.18 -17.06 16.01
C VAL A 90 14.55 -15.91 16.79
N LEU A 91 15.30 -14.81 17.01
CA LEU A 91 14.76 -13.63 17.68
C LEU A 91 13.60 -13.01 16.89
N VAL A 92 13.75 -12.83 15.56
CA VAL A 92 12.66 -12.32 14.71
C VAL A 92 11.43 -13.22 14.82
N ALA A 93 11.59 -14.54 14.77
CA ALA A 93 10.47 -15.48 14.91
C ALA A 93 9.72 -15.31 16.24
N LEU A 94 10.41 -14.97 17.33
CA LEU A 94 9.78 -14.67 18.62
C LEU A 94 9.18 -13.26 18.69
N LEU A 95 9.79 -12.26 18.05
CA LEU A 95 9.28 -10.87 18.02
C LEU A 95 8.02 -10.72 17.15
N ILE A 96 7.92 -11.48 16.05
CA ILE A 96 6.73 -11.50 15.19
C ILE A 96 5.52 -12.06 15.93
N ASP A 97 5.73 -12.99 16.84
CA ASP A 97 4.69 -13.54 17.72
C ASP A 97 4.95 -13.11 19.18
N ALA A 98 5.30 -11.84 19.39
CA ALA A 98 5.57 -11.29 20.72
C ALA A 98 4.40 -11.56 21.67
N ASN A 99 4.71 -11.97 22.91
CA ASN A 99 3.76 -12.40 23.93
C ASN A 99 2.91 -13.64 23.59
N CYS A 100 3.17 -14.32 22.48
CA CYS A 100 2.51 -15.56 22.08
C CYS A 100 3.47 -16.75 22.18
N VAL A 101 2.90 -17.94 22.41
CA VAL A 101 3.69 -19.18 22.45
C VAL A 101 4.04 -19.62 21.03
N VAL A 102 5.33 -19.67 20.73
CA VAL A 102 5.85 -20.21 19.46
C VAL A 102 6.34 -21.64 19.68
N PRO A 103 5.72 -22.65 19.06
CA PRO A 103 6.16 -24.04 19.17
C PRO A 103 7.58 -24.24 18.66
N ILE A 104 8.30 -25.20 19.26
CA ILE A 104 9.69 -25.53 18.88
C ILE A 104 9.77 -25.89 17.39
N ASP A 105 8.85 -26.73 16.91
CA ASP A 105 8.85 -27.18 15.52
C ASP A 105 8.55 -26.01 14.56
N GLN A 106 7.76 -25.03 14.99
CA GLN A 106 7.53 -23.80 14.21
C GLN A 106 8.78 -22.90 14.18
N LEU A 107 9.46 -22.70 15.32
CA LEU A 107 10.74 -21.99 15.35
C LEU A 107 11.77 -22.66 14.42
N MET A 108 11.81 -23.99 14.44
CA MET A 108 12.68 -24.75 13.57
C MET A 108 12.33 -24.56 12.09
N SER A 109 11.05 -24.72 11.74
CA SER A 109 10.55 -24.54 10.38
C SER A 109 10.86 -23.15 9.83
N ARG A 110 10.67 -22.09 10.61
CA ARG A 110 10.94 -20.70 10.19
C ARG A 110 12.41 -20.41 9.96
N VAL A 111 13.28 -21.02 10.77
CA VAL A 111 14.72 -20.72 10.75
C VAL A 111 15.48 -21.66 9.82
N TRP A 112 15.10 -22.93 9.67
CA TRP A 112 15.82 -23.93 8.86
C TRP A 112 14.99 -24.58 7.75
N GLY A 113 13.68 -24.33 7.68
CA GLY A 113 12.77 -25.00 6.74
C GLY A 113 12.33 -26.38 7.22
N GLU A 114 11.76 -27.19 6.33
CA GLU A 114 11.19 -28.51 6.67
C GLU A 114 12.22 -29.63 6.87
N ALA A 115 13.51 -29.37 6.67
CA ALA A 115 14.54 -30.41 6.75
C ALA A 115 15.49 -30.18 7.93
N SER A 116 15.62 -31.21 8.77
CA SER A 116 16.64 -31.46 9.81
C SER A 116 16.26 -31.08 11.25
N ASP A 117 16.52 -32.01 12.17
CA ASP A 117 16.40 -31.75 13.61
C ASP A 117 17.59 -30.91 14.12
N HIS A 118 17.33 -29.63 14.38
CA HIS A 118 18.29 -28.66 14.89
C HIS A 118 17.98 -28.22 16.34
N ARG A 119 17.27 -29.04 17.12
CA ARG A 119 16.86 -28.68 18.50
C ARG A 119 18.02 -28.26 19.40
N ALA A 120 19.15 -28.98 19.37
CA ALA A 120 20.32 -28.64 20.16
C ALA A 120 20.88 -27.25 19.82
N THR A 121 20.95 -26.92 18.53
CA THR A 121 21.38 -25.61 18.03
C THR A 121 20.40 -24.52 18.42
N LEU A 122 19.09 -24.77 18.30
CA LEU A 122 18.05 -23.84 18.72
C LEU A 122 18.15 -23.53 20.22
N TYR A 123 18.34 -24.53 21.08
CA TYR A 123 18.52 -24.29 22.52
C TYR A 123 19.77 -23.48 22.84
N SER A 124 20.87 -23.69 22.10
CA SER A 124 22.08 -22.87 22.22
C SER A 124 21.81 -21.41 21.84
N TYR A 125 21.10 -21.16 20.73
CA TYR A 125 20.73 -19.81 20.32
C TYR A 125 19.79 -19.13 21.32
N LEU A 126 18.78 -19.83 21.84
CA LEU A 126 17.88 -19.29 22.87
C LEU A 126 18.61 -18.94 24.16
N SER A 127 19.58 -19.78 24.57
CA SER A 127 20.44 -19.50 25.74
C SER A 127 21.30 -18.24 25.53
N ARG A 128 21.90 -18.10 24.34
CA ARG A 128 22.69 -16.90 23.98
C ARG A 128 21.84 -15.65 23.89
N LEU A 129 20.64 -15.73 23.32
CA LEU A 129 19.70 -14.62 23.24
C LEU A 129 19.24 -14.19 24.64
N ARG A 130 18.92 -15.13 25.54
CA ARG A 130 18.63 -14.81 26.95
C ARG A 130 19.77 -14.06 27.62
N LYS A 131 21.01 -14.48 27.38
CA LYS A 131 22.19 -13.80 27.92
C LYS A 131 22.37 -12.41 27.33
N ALA A 132 22.15 -12.24 26.03
CA ALA A 132 22.25 -10.95 25.34
C ALA A 132 21.18 -9.96 25.82
N LEU A 133 19.98 -10.45 26.14
CA LEU A 133 18.86 -9.66 26.64
C LEU A 133 18.77 -9.64 28.18
N ALA A 134 19.79 -10.09 28.90
CA ALA A 134 19.73 -10.16 30.36
C ALA A 134 19.58 -8.78 31.03
N ASP A 135 20.14 -7.74 30.42
CA ASP A 135 20.05 -6.35 30.90
C ASP A 135 18.75 -5.65 30.43
N ALA A 136 17.92 -6.34 29.65
CA ALA A 136 16.63 -5.87 29.16
C ALA A 136 15.51 -6.33 30.11
N GLU A 137 15.28 -5.59 31.21
CA GLU A 137 14.22 -5.91 32.18
C GLU A 137 12.82 -6.04 31.54
N GLU A 138 12.61 -5.38 30.40
CA GLU A 138 11.36 -5.33 29.64
C GLU A 138 11.24 -6.43 28.57
N ALA A 139 12.25 -7.31 28.39
CA ALA A 139 12.24 -8.34 27.35
C ALA A 139 12.79 -9.69 27.84
N GLU A 140 11.91 -10.67 28.06
CA GLU A 140 12.28 -11.98 28.60
C GLU A 140 11.87 -13.14 27.68
N ILE A 141 12.80 -14.05 27.39
CA ILE A 141 12.49 -15.29 26.66
C ILE A 141 12.14 -16.40 27.66
N VAL A 142 10.84 -16.68 27.80
CA VAL A 142 10.33 -17.69 28.73
C VAL A 142 10.09 -19.01 28.02
N ARG A 143 10.51 -20.12 28.65
CA ARG A 143 10.13 -21.46 28.20
C ARG A 143 8.79 -21.82 28.82
N VAL A 144 7.83 -22.16 27.98
CA VAL A 144 6.49 -22.60 28.40
C VAL A 144 6.20 -24.00 27.88
N SER A 145 5.14 -24.63 28.35
CA SER A 145 4.72 -25.93 27.83
C SER A 145 4.46 -25.84 26.33
N GLY A 146 5.25 -26.57 25.53
CA GLY A 146 5.10 -26.64 24.07
C GLY A 146 5.96 -25.67 23.26
N GLY A 147 6.68 -24.72 23.88
CA GLY A 147 7.43 -23.72 23.10
C GLY A 147 8.17 -22.67 23.90
N TYR A 148 8.42 -21.55 23.22
CA TYR A 148 9.02 -20.36 23.79
C TYR A 148 8.13 -19.16 23.52
N THR A 149 8.10 -18.23 24.45
CA THR A 149 7.48 -16.91 24.29
C THR A 149 8.53 -15.86 24.58
N LEU A 150 8.48 -14.75 23.86
CA LEU A 150 9.20 -13.53 24.22
C LEU A 150 8.19 -12.56 24.81
N THR A 151 8.28 -12.36 26.12
CA THR A 151 7.47 -11.39 26.84
C THR A 151 8.10 -10.02 26.69
N VAL A 152 7.40 -9.10 26.03
CA VAL A 152 7.90 -7.77 25.69
C VAL A 152 6.74 -6.83 25.37
N ASP A 153 6.83 -5.54 25.69
CA ASP A 153 5.87 -4.55 25.18
C ASP A 153 5.96 -4.49 23.64
N PRO A 154 4.88 -4.77 22.88
CA PRO A 154 4.92 -4.66 21.42
C PRO A 154 5.38 -3.28 20.93
N MET A 155 5.19 -2.20 21.70
CA MET A 155 5.59 -0.84 21.30
C MET A 155 7.10 -0.60 21.28
N VAL A 156 7.89 -1.49 21.89
CA VAL A 156 9.36 -1.46 21.75
C VAL A 156 9.86 -2.10 20.46
N VAL A 157 8.98 -2.76 19.70
CA VAL A 157 9.31 -3.35 18.39
C VAL A 157 8.80 -2.43 17.30
N ASP A 158 9.70 -1.92 16.45
CA ASP A 158 9.38 -0.95 15.40
C ASP A 158 8.27 -1.42 14.43
N LEU A 159 8.23 -2.71 14.09
CA LEU A 159 7.20 -3.29 13.22
C LEU A 159 5.80 -3.24 13.86
N TRP A 160 5.70 -3.56 15.15
CA TRP A 160 4.43 -3.48 15.87
C TRP A 160 4.01 -2.04 16.11
N ARG A 161 4.97 -1.15 16.41
CA ARG A 161 4.72 0.29 16.49
C ARG A 161 4.22 0.86 15.16
N PHE A 162 4.80 0.45 14.02
CA PHE A 162 4.32 0.81 12.69
C PHE A 162 2.86 0.41 12.49
N ARG A 163 2.51 -0.85 12.77
CA ARG A 163 1.13 -1.35 12.63
C ARG A 163 0.16 -0.60 13.54
N HIS A 164 0.58 -0.27 14.76
CA HIS A 164 -0.22 0.51 15.69
C HIS A 164 -0.48 1.93 15.17
N LEU A 165 0.55 2.63 14.69
CA LEU A 165 0.41 3.96 14.09
C LEU A 165 -0.49 3.95 12.85
N VAL A 166 -0.38 2.92 12.00
CA VAL A 166 -1.28 2.71 10.86
C VAL A 166 -2.74 2.56 11.31
N GLU A 167 -2.98 1.86 12.42
CA GLU A 167 -4.33 1.70 12.96
C GLU A 167 -4.87 3.00 13.57
N LEU A 168 -4.05 3.74 14.31
CA LEU A 168 -4.41 5.09 14.79
C LEU A 168 -4.79 6.01 13.64
N ALA A 169 -4.01 6.00 12.55
CA ALA A 169 -4.28 6.78 11.35
C ALA A 169 -5.63 6.40 10.70
N ARG A 170 -6.00 5.11 10.71
CA ARG A 170 -7.28 4.61 10.17
C ARG A 170 -8.48 5.00 11.03
N LEU A 171 -8.30 5.04 12.34
CA LEU A 171 -9.36 5.39 13.30
C LEU A 171 -9.55 6.91 13.42
N SER A 172 -8.54 7.70 13.06
CA SER A 172 -8.61 9.15 13.07
C SER A 172 -9.74 9.67 12.17
N GLN A 173 -10.51 10.61 12.70
CA GLN A 173 -11.54 11.32 11.95
C GLN A 173 -11.00 12.59 11.27
N ASP A 174 -9.89 13.12 11.77
CA ASP A 174 -9.18 14.23 11.15
C ASP A 174 -8.17 13.71 10.12
N ALA A 175 -8.23 14.27 8.92
CA ALA A 175 -7.34 13.94 7.82
C ALA A 175 -5.90 14.42 8.09
N GLU A 176 -5.71 15.51 8.84
CA GLU A 176 -4.38 16.01 9.20
C GLU A 176 -3.69 15.06 10.18
N ASP A 177 -4.36 14.72 11.28
CA ASP A 177 -3.88 13.74 12.26
C ASP A 177 -3.61 12.39 11.59
N ALA A 178 -4.52 11.93 10.71
CA ALA A 178 -4.33 10.68 9.98
C ALA A 178 -3.06 10.71 9.11
N ALA A 179 -2.82 11.81 8.40
CA ALA A 179 -1.63 11.97 7.57
C ALA A 179 -0.35 11.97 8.43
N GLU A 180 -0.37 12.64 9.58
CA GLU A 180 0.76 12.67 10.50
C GLU A 180 1.07 11.28 11.08
N TRP A 181 0.06 10.51 11.49
CA TRP A 181 0.26 9.15 11.97
C TRP A 181 0.85 8.23 10.90
N PHE A 182 0.41 8.34 9.66
CA PHE A 182 1.02 7.61 8.55
C PHE A 182 2.46 8.03 8.28
N GLU A 183 2.76 9.34 8.36
CA GLU A 183 4.12 9.86 8.21
C GLU A 183 5.05 9.29 9.28
N GLN A 184 4.63 9.35 10.54
CA GLN A 184 5.36 8.78 11.67
C GLN A 184 5.59 7.27 11.48
N ALA A 185 4.57 6.53 11.03
CA ALA A 185 4.70 5.10 10.75
C ALA A 185 5.77 4.83 9.67
N LEU A 186 5.74 5.57 8.56
CA LEU A 186 6.70 5.39 7.47
C LEU A 186 8.12 5.80 7.85
N SER A 187 8.29 6.76 8.75
CA SER A 187 9.60 7.21 9.26
C SER A 187 10.35 6.13 10.05
N LEU A 188 9.65 5.11 10.57
CA LEU A 188 10.28 3.98 11.27
C LEU A 188 11.10 3.11 10.31
N ARG A 189 10.84 3.19 9.00
CA ARG A 189 11.56 2.40 8.01
C ARG A 189 12.94 2.99 7.76
N ARG A 190 13.99 2.26 8.17
CA ARG A 190 15.40 2.64 7.94
C ARG A 190 16.04 1.88 6.78
N GLY A 191 15.44 0.76 6.35
CA GLY A 191 15.93 -0.05 5.25
C GLY A 191 14.94 -1.13 4.84
N GLU A 192 15.45 -2.13 4.12
CA GLU A 192 14.71 -3.36 3.81
C GLU A 192 14.41 -4.15 5.10
N ALA A 193 13.17 -4.61 5.24
CA ALA A 193 12.76 -5.35 6.43
C ALA A 193 13.61 -6.62 6.61
N PHE A 194 14.04 -6.87 7.84
CA PHE A 194 14.92 -7.96 8.26
C PHE A 194 16.34 -7.96 7.66
N GLY A 195 16.71 -6.91 6.90
CA GLY A 195 18.03 -6.75 6.30
C GLY A 195 18.44 -7.97 5.48
N CYS A 196 19.70 -8.39 5.64
CA CYS A 196 20.27 -9.51 4.88
C CYS A 196 19.85 -10.92 5.38
N LEU A 197 18.86 -11.03 6.26
CA LEU A 197 18.39 -12.34 6.73
C LEU A 197 17.55 -13.02 5.65
N ASP A 198 18.01 -14.17 5.18
CA ASP A 198 17.36 -14.89 4.09
C ASP A 198 16.94 -16.30 4.52
N THR A 199 15.66 -16.43 4.85
CA THR A 199 14.96 -17.71 5.00
C THR A 199 13.66 -17.65 4.22
N ALA A 200 13.14 -18.80 3.77
CA ALA A 200 11.89 -18.84 3.00
C ALA A 200 10.74 -18.12 3.73
N TRP A 201 10.61 -18.36 5.04
CA TRP A 201 9.62 -17.68 5.89
C TRP A 201 9.86 -16.17 6.00
N LEU A 202 11.10 -15.72 6.17
CA LEU A 202 11.41 -14.28 6.22
C LEU A 202 11.17 -13.59 4.88
N SER A 203 11.41 -14.26 3.77
CA SER A 203 11.18 -13.70 2.43
C SER A 203 9.68 -13.54 2.14
N GLU A 204 8.84 -14.48 2.58
CA GLU A 204 7.38 -14.32 2.53
C GLU A 204 6.91 -13.17 3.45
N LEU A 205 7.40 -13.15 4.69
CA LEU A 205 7.05 -12.11 5.65
C LEU A 205 7.50 -10.72 5.17
N ARG A 206 8.67 -10.61 4.54
CA ARG A 206 9.16 -9.37 3.94
C ARG A 206 8.21 -8.87 2.87
N GLY A 207 7.73 -9.75 1.98
CA GLY A 207 6.73 -9.39 0.98
C GLY A 207 5.42 -8.87 1.58
N GLN A 208 4.97 -9.45 2.70
CA GLN A 208 3.80 -8.96 3.45
C GLN A 208 4.04 -7.56 4.03
N VAL A 209 5.19 -7.35 4.68
CA VAL A 209 5.56 -6.06 5.27
C VAL A 209 5.75 -4.99 4.20
N ASP A 210 6.36 -5.31 3.05
CA ASP A 210 6.49 -4.37 1.93
C ASP A 210 5.13 -4.01 1.32
N ALA A 211 4.18 -4.94 1.27
CA ALA A 211 2.81 -4.65 0.86
C ALA A 211 2.09 -3.72 1.87
N GLU A 212 2.25 -3.94 3.17
CA GLU A 212 1.74 -3.04 4.22
C GLU A 212 2.32 -1.62 4.09
N LEU A 213 3.65 -1.52 3.88
CA LEU A 213 4.34 -0.24 3.66
C LEU A 213 3.83 0.46 2.40
N ARG A 214 3.66 -0.26 1.29
CA ARG A 214 3.14 0.31 0.04
C ARG A 214 1.72 0.86 0.23
N ALA A 215 0.82 0.06 0.82
CA ALA A 215 -0.55 0.49 1.10
C ALA A 215 -0.59 1.73 2.00
N THR A 216 0.29 1.77 3.01
CA THR A 216 0.43 2.91 3.93
C THR A 216 0.88 4.18 3.19
N ARG A 217 1.90 4.08 2.32
CA ARG A 217 2.35 5.20 1.48
C ARG A 217 1.25 5.72 0.58
N LEU A 218 0.57 4.84 -0.14
CA LEU A 218 -0.53 5.21 -1.02
C LEU A 218 -1.62 5.97 -0.26
N ARG A 219 -1.99 5.50 0.94
CA ARG A 219 -3.00 6.17 1.76
C ARG A 219 -2.54 7.53 2.30
N ARG A 220 -1.28 7.63 2.75
CA ARG A 220 -0.66 8.90 3.16
C ARG A 220 -0.70 9.91 2.03
N ASN A 221 -0.27 9.51 0.83
CA ASN A 221 -0.23 10.37 -0.34
C ASN A 221 -1.63 10.86 -0.73
N GLU A 222 -2.64 9.98 -0.70
CA GLU A 222 -4.04 10.34 -0.96
C GLU A 222 -4.55 11.40 0.04
N LEU A 223 -4.26 11.24 1.33
CA LEU A 223 -4.60 12.22 2.36
C LEU A 223 -3.93 13.57 2.11
N MET A 224 -2.62 13.57 1.88
CA MET A 224 -1.84 14.77 1.59
C MET A 224 -2.35 15.50 0.33
N LEU A 225 -2.73 14.76 -0.71
CA LEU A 225 -3.35 15.32 -1.91
C LEU A 225 -4.71 15.97 -1.61
N ARG A 226 -5.54 15.36 -0.75
CA ARG A 226 -6.83 15.94 -0.32
C ARG A 226 -6.68 17.18 0.55
N LEU A 227 -5.64 17.21 1.39
CA LEU A 227 -5.27 18.36 2.22
C LEU A 227 -4.61 19.50 1.40
N GLY A 228 -4.42 19.32 0.10
CA GLY A 228 -3.78 20.31 -0.77
C GLY A 228 -2.26 20.39 -0.58
N ARG A 229 -1.63 19.48 0.17
CA ARG A 229 -0.18 19.39 0.38
C ARG A 229 0.53 18.63 -0.75
N HIS A 230 0.17 18.97 -1.99
CA HIS A 230 0.62 18.26 -3.19
C HIS A 230 2.08 18.57 -3.54
N MET A 231 2.57 19.78 -3.26
CA MET A 231 3.96 20.17 -3.52
C MET A 231 4.96 19.31 -2.74
N ASP A 232 4.63 18.98 -1.49
CA ASP A 232 5.50 18.20 -0.60
C ASP A 232 5.70 16.76 -1.11
N LEU A 233 4.75 16.24 -1.88
CA LEU A 233 4.79 14.86 -2.41
C LEU A 233 5.56 14.71 -3.71
N ILE A 234 5.75 15.78 -4.50
CA ILE A 234 6.20 15.63 -5.90
C ILE A 234 7.58 14.98 -5.98
N ALA A 235 8.51 15.37 -5.11
CA ALA A 235 9.86 14.80 -5.12
C ALA A 235 9.83 13.30 -4.83
N ASP A 236 9.17 12.89 -3.75
CA ASP A 236 9.03 11.49 -3.33
C ASP A 236 8.30 10.65 -4.38
N LEU A 237 7.15 11.13 -4.87
CA LEU A 237 6.36 10.44 -5.89
C LEU A 237 7.12 10.30 -7.21
N THR A 238 7.94 11.28 -7.58
CA THR A 238 8.78 11.18 -8.78
C THR A 238 9.80 10.06 -8.65
N ALA A 239 10.44 9.94 -7.49
CA ALA A 239 11.38 8.85 -7.21
C ALA A 239 10.68 7.49 -7.16
N ASP A 240 9.52 7.39 -6.50
CA ASP A 240 8.73 6.16 -6.39
C ASP A 240 8.25 5.67 -7.76
N VAL A 241 7.71 6.57 -8.60
CA VAL A 241 7.27 6.23 -9.97
C VAL A 241 8.44 5.86 -10.88
N ALA A 242 9.63 6.45 -10.67
CA ALA A 242 10.82 6.05 -11.42
C ALA A 242 11.25 4.61 -11.08
N ALA A 243 11.10 4.20 -9.81
CA ALA A 243 11.39 2.84 -9.35
C ALA A 243 10.29 1.83 -9.72
N GLN A 244 9.03 2.27 -9.80
CA GLN A 244 7.86 1.43 -10.08
C GLN A 244 7.00 2.05 -11.20
N PRO A 245 7.49 2.09 -12.45
CA PRO A 245 6.83 2.80 -13.54
C PRO A 245 5.49 2.20 -13.96
N LEU A 246 5.25 0.93 -13.62
CA LEU A 246 4.00 0.19 -13.92
C LEU A 246 2.96 0.30 -12.79
N ASP A 247 3.28 0.93 -11.66
CA ASP A 247 2.30 1.15 -10.59
C ASP A 247 1.39 2.34 -10.93
N GLU A 248 0.24 2.03 -11.53
CA GLU A 248 -0.72 3.04 -11.99
C GLU A 248 -1.28 3.92 -10.87
N GLN A 249 -1.32 3.44 -9.63
CA GLN A 249 -1.82 4.23 -8.50
C GLN A 249 -0.79 5.30 -8.10
N LEU A 250 0.49 4.96 -8.00
CA LEU A 250 1.57 5.93 -7.79
C LEU A 250 1.64 6.95 -8.92
N VAL A 251 1.53 6.48 -10.17
CA VAL A 251 1.50 7.34 -11.35
C VAL A 251 0.33 8.32 -11.30
N SER A 252 -0.87 7.86 -10.92
CA SER A 252 -2.05 8.70 -10.78
C SER A 252 -1.86 9.77 -9.70
N GLN A 253 -1.27 9.41 -8.55
CA GLN A 253 -0.95 10.36 -7.48
C GLN A 253 0.07 11.42 -7.93
N LEU A 254 1.13 11.02 -8.63
CA LEU A 254 2.13 11.94 -9.18
C LEU A 254 1.51 12.88 -10.22
N MET A 255 0.73 12.33 -11.15
CA MET A 255 0.05 13.10 -12.18
C MET A 255 -0.90 14.15 -11.57
N LEU A 256 -1.67 13.77 -10.54
CA LEU A 256 -2.55 14.68 -9.82
C LEU A 256 -1.76 15.77 -9.07
N ALA A 257 -0.66 15.39 -8.41
CA ALA A 257 0.20 16.33 -7.68
C ALA A 257 0.79 17.39 -8.62
N LEU A 258 1.35 16.95 -9.75
CA LEU A 258 1.93 17.82 -10.77
C LEU A 258 0.87 18.73 -11.41
N TYR A 259 -0.32 18.21 -11.69
CA TYR A 259 -1.40 19.01 -12.25
C TYR A 259 -1.81 20.14 -11.29
N ARG A 260 -2.03 19.82 -10.00
CA ARG A 260 -2.40 20.81 -8.96
C ARG A 260 -1.29 21.83 -8.69
N ALA A 261 -0.03 21.46 -8.89
CA ALA A 261 1.12 22.36 -8.86
C ALA A 261 1.23 23.30 -10.07
N GLY A 262 0.30 23.25 -11.02
CA GLY A 262 0.37 24.02 -12.28
C GLY A 262 1.34 23.44 -13.32
N ARG A 263 1.95 22.28 -13.06
CA ARG A 263 2.92 21.61 -13.94
C ARG A 263 2.21 20.68 -14.93
N ARG A 264 1.23 21.22 -15.65
CA ARG A 264 0.34 20.45 -16.55
C ARG A 264 1.10 19.61 -17.58
N ALA A 265 2.10 20.19 -18.24
CA ALA A 265 2.86 19.50 -19.27
C ALA A 265 3.55 18.24 -18.72
N GLU A 266 4.10 18.34 -17.50
CA GLU A 266 4.77 17.22 -16.83
C GLU A 266 3.77 16.16 -16.37
N ALA A 267 2.60 16.56 -15.87
CA ALA A 267 1.52 15.65 -15.52
C ALA A 267 1.07 14.80 -16.73
N LEU A 268 0.88 15.41 -17.90
CA LEU A 268 0.53 14.70 -19.13
C LEU A 268 1.68 13.82 -19.64
N TRP A 269 2.92 14.28 -19.50
CA TRP A 269 4.10 13.50 -19.88
C TRP A 269 4.23 12.21 -19.06
N VAL A 270 3.95 12.28 -17.75
CA VAL A 270 3.93 11.10 -16.87
C VAL A 270 2.93 10.04 -17.38
N TYR A 271 1.71 10.44 -17.73
CA TYR A 271 0.72 9.52 -18.32
C TYR A 271 1.22 8.85 -19.60
N HIS A 272 1.77 9.63 -20.54
CA HIS A 272 2.24 9.08 -21.82
C HIS A 272 3.42 8.11 -21.65
N ARG A 273 4.34 8.43 -20.73
CA ARG A 273 5.44 7.53 -20.39
C ARG A 273 4.94 6.22 -19.79
N THR A 274 4.02 6.27 -18.83
CA THR A 274 3.45 5.06 -18.21
C THR A 274 2.65 4.24 -19.21
N ARG A 275 1.83 4.87 -20.06
CA ARG A 275 1.10 4.18 -21.13
C ARG A 275 2.03 3.40 -22.05
N LYS A 276 3.15 4.02 -22.44
CA LYS A 276 4.16 3.36 -23.26
C LYS A 276 4.78 2.17 -22.51
N ALA A 277 5.17 2.35 -21.25
CA ALA A 277 5.75 1.28 -20.44
C ALA A 277 4.80 0.09 -20.26
N LEU A 278 3.52 0.33 -19.98
CA LEU A 278 2.49 -0.72 -19.86
C LEU A 278 2.30 -1.49 -21.17
N ALA A 279 2.24 -0.77 -22.30
CA ALA A 279 2.12 -1.40 -23.61
C ALA A 279 3.37 -2.22 -23.98
N ASP A 280 4.57 -1.68 -23.72
CA ASP A 280 5.84 -2.31 -24.08
C ASP A 280 6.15 -3.53 -23.19
N GLU A 281 5.88 -3.46 -21.88
CA GLU A 281 6.25 -4.52 -20.91
C GLU A 281 5.14 -5.56 -20.67
N LEU A 282 3.87 -5.13 -20.67
CA LEU A 282 2.74 -5.98 -20.33
C LEU A 282 1.75 -6.18 -21.49
N GLY A 283 1.86 -5.40 -22.57
CA GLY A 283 0.93 -5.46 -23.70
C GLY A 283 -0.49 -4.99 -23.35
N ILE A 284 -0.63 -4.14 -22.32
CA ILE A 284 -1.91 -3.63 -21.85
C ILE A 284 -2.00 -2.11 -21.97
N ASP A 285 -3.23 -1.61 -22.08
CA ASP A 285 -3.53 -0.18 -21.97
C ASP A 285 -3.68 0.24 -20.49
N PRO A 286 -3.52 1.55 -20.18
CA PRO A 286 -3.76 2.08 -18.84
C PRO A 286 -5.18 1.80 -18.35
N GLY A 287 -5.30 1.54 -17.05
CA GLY A 287 -6.55 1.32 -16.36
C GLY A 287 -7.50 2.53 -16.38
N PRO A 288 -8.75 2.32 -15.96
CA PRO A 288 -9.80 3.34 -16.05
C PRO A 288 -9.53 4.56 -15.16
N GLU A 289 -8.94 4.37 -13.97
CA GLU A 289 -8.65 5.47 -13.04
C GLU A 289 -7.63 6.45 -13.63
N LEU A 290 -6.53 5.94 -14.16
CA LEU A 290 -5.46 6.75 -14.77
C LEU A 290 -5.94 7.40 -16.08
N THR A 291 -6.72 6.68 -16.89
CA THR A 291 -7.32 7.21 -18.13
C THR A 291 -8.32 8.34 -17.84
N GLU A 292 -9.15 8.20 -16.82
CA GLU A 292 -10.12 9.23 -16.43
C GLU A 292 -9.42 10.47 -15.88
N LEU A 293 -8.36 10.31 -15.07
CA LEU A 293 -7.54 11.43 -14.61
C LEU A 293 -6.92 12.19 -15.80
N HIS A 294 -6.38 11.47 -16.79
CA HIS A 294 -5.85 12.09 -18.01
C HIS A 294 -6.91 12.86 -18.79
N ARG A 295 -8.10 12.27 -18.98
CA ARG A 295 -9.23 12.93 -19.65
C ARG A 295 -9.63 14.23 -18.94
N ARG A 296 -9.71 14.21 -17.61
CA ARG A 296 -10.01 15.40 -16.79
C ARG A 296 -8.91 16.45 -16.86
N ALA A 297 -7.64 16.03 -16.89
CA ALA A 297 -6.50 16.92 -17.06
C ALA A 297 -6.53 17.63 -18.42
N LEU A 298 -6.91 16.94 -19.49
CA LEU A 298 -7.08 17.56 -20.81
C LEU A 298 -8.21 18.59 -20.83
N ALA A 299 -9.30 18.34 -20.10
CA ALA A 299 -10.49 19.19 -20.06
C ALA A 299 -10.45 20.30 -19.00
N ASP A 300 -9.33 20.49 -18.29
CA ASP A 300 -9.21 21.43 -17.17
C ASP A 300 -10.24 21.21 -16.04
N ALA A 301 -10.57 19.94 -15.79
CA ALA A 301 -11.65 19.53 -14.89
C ALA A 301 -11.18 18.56 -13.77
N VAL A 302 -9.91 18.61 -13.39
CA VAL A 302 -9.31 17.71 -12.37
C VAL A 302 -9.81 18.02 -10.96
N ASP A 303 -10.09 19.28 -10.66
CA ASP A 303 -10.64 19.69 -9.35
C ASP A 303 -12.16 19.92 -9.38
N VAL A 304 -12.77 19.82 -10.56
CA VAL A 304 -14.21 19.70 -10.68
C VAL A 304 -14.55 18.31 -10.16
N ALA A 305 -15.04 18.22 -8.92
CA ALA A 305 -15.56 16.98 -8.36
C ALA A 305 -16.47 16.32 -9.42
N PRO A 306 -16.39 14.98 -9.62
CA PRO A 306 -17.37 14.32 -10.47
C PRO A 306 -18.71 14.74 -9.89
N GLY A 307 -19.45 15.54 -10.66
CA GLY A 307 -20.69 16.11 -10.18
C GLY A 307 -21.48 14.93 -9.65
N VAL A 308 -21.78 14.93 -8.35
CA VAL A 308 -22.93 14.22 -7.86
C VAL A 308 -24.00 14.65 -8.84
N ALA A 309 -24.42 13.73 -9.70
CA ALA A 309 -25.56 13.94 -10.54
C ALA A 309 -26.72 14.06 -9.56
N ASN A 310 -26.86 15.24 -8.95
CA ASN A 310 -28.08 15.68 -8.30
C ASN A 310 -29.11 15.37 -9.35
N GLY A 311 -29.97 14.41 -9.03
CA GLY A 311 -30.99 13.86 -9.92
C GLY A 311 -32.03 14.91 -10.30
N ARG A 312 -31.61 16.00 -10.95
CA ARG A 312 -32.38 16.56 -12.05
C ARG A 312 -32.34 15.49 -13.12
N ARG A 313 -33.33 14.59 -13.01
CA ARG A 313 -33.93 13.96 -14.18
C ARG A 313 -33.92 15.02 -15.30
N PRO A 314 -33.33 14.76 -16.48
CA PRO A 314 -33.61 15.62 -17.60
C PRO A 314 -35.13 15.67 -17.69
N GLY A 315 -35.69 16.86 -17.46
CA GLY A 315 -37.12 17.07 -17.58
C GLY A 315 -37.51 16.45 -18.91
N SER A 316 -38.47 15.53 -18.87
CA SER A 316 -39.00 14.87 -20.05
C SER A 316 -39.11 15.90 -21.16
N THR A 317 -38.30 15.77 -22.20
CA THR A 317 -38.57 16.44 -23.47
C THR A 317 -39.83 15.77 -23.98
N GLN A 318 -40.99 16.21 -23.49
CA GLN A 318 -42.26 15.92 -24.10
C GLN A 318 -42.18 16.60 -25.46
N PHE A 319 -41.89 15.81 -26.48
CA PHE A 319 -42.30 16.16 -27.82
C PHE A 319 -43.81 16.43 -27.75
N PRO A 320 -44.29 17.54 -28.34
CA PRO A 320 -45.72 17.73 -28.53
C PRO A 320 -46.30 16.46 -29.15
N ALA A 321 -47.42 15.98 -28.61
CA ALA A 321 -48.09 14.81 -29.15
C ALA A 321 -48.38 15.00 -30.65
N ASP A 322 -48.29 13.90 -31.41
CA ASP A 322 -48.68 13.85 -32.82
C ASP A 322 -50.03 14.54 -33.01
N VAL A 323 -50.05 15.58 -33.83
CA VAL A 323 -51.29 16.19 -34.28
C VAL A 323 -51.92 15.18 -35.24
N VAL A 324 -52.91 14.44 -34.74
CA VAL A 324 -53.87 13.65 -35.52
C VAL A 324 -54.75 14.60 -36.32
N ASP A 325 -54.19 15.22 -37.36
CA ASP A 325 -54.96 15.75 -38.49
C ASP A 325 -54.05 16.08 -39.69
N PHE A 326 -53.24 15.11 -40.11
CA PHE A 326 -52.53 15.20 -41.39
C PHE A 326 -52.88 14.02 -42.28
N THR A 327 -54.13 14.00 -42.74
CA THR A 327 -54.49 13.30 -43.96
C THR A 327 -55.17 14.24 -44.94
N ASP A 328 -54.46 14.40 -46.06
CA ASP A 328 -54.98 14.45 -47.43
C ASP A 328 -55.03 15.81 -48.14
N ARG A 329 -54.02 16.05 -48.99
CA ARG A 329 -54.28 16.15 -50.44
C ARG A 329 -53.01 16.07 -51.27
N ASP A 330 -52.90 14.94 -51.97
CA ASP A 330 -52.73 14.86 -53.42
C ASP A 330 -52.09 16.05 -54.18
N LYS A 331 -51.02 15.66 -54.91
CA LYS A 331 -50.56 16.20 -56.20
C LYS A 331 -49.92 17.59 -56.20
N CYS A 332 -48.59 17.62 -56.31
CA CYS A 332 -47.94 18.40 -57.37
C CYS A 332 -46.57 17.83 -57.76
N SER A 333 -46.39 17.70 -59.08
CA SER A 333 -45.24 17.22 -59.83
C SER A 333 -44.00 18.14 -59.71
N PRO A 334 -42.81 17.74 -60.23
CA PRO A 334 -41.54 18.41 -59.93
C PRO A 334 -41.37 19.69 -60.76
N GLY A 335 -41.09 20.80 -60.09
CA GLY A 335 -40.70 22.04 -60.75
C GLY A 335 -41.23 23.29 -60.05
N CYS A 336 -40.64 23.64 -58.89
CA CYS A 336 -40.65 25.02 -58.39
C CYS A 336 -39.56 25.18 -57.33
N VAL A 337 -38.46 25.83 -57.70
CA VAL A 337 -37.57 26.52 -56.76
C VAL A 337 -38.20 27.90 -56.49
N PRO A 338 -38.11 28.42 -55.26
CA PRO A 338 -37.23 29.58 -55.15
C PRO A 338 -36.37 29.64 -53.87
N SER A 339 -35.15 30.12 -54.13
CA SER A 339 -34.10 30.62 -53.27
C SER A 339 -34.54 31.45 -52.06
N TRP A 340 -33.95 31.18 -50.88
CA TRP A 340 -33.59 32.24 -49.92
C TRP A 340 -32.27 31.91 -49.21
N THR A 341 -31.37 32.88 -49.28
CA THR A 341 -29.96 32.88 -48.95
C THR A 341 -29.67 33.15 -47.47
N GLU A 342 -28.53 32.61 -47.02
CA GLU A 342 -27.85 32.82 -45.75
C GLU A 342 -27.83 34.28 -45.26
N ARG A 343 -27.94 34.45 -43.93
CA ARG A 343 -27.32 35.61 -43.27
C ARG A 343 -26.61 35.19 -41.99
N ARG A 344 -25.28 35.09 -42.11
CA ARG A 344 -24.29 34.95 -41.04
C ARG A 344 -24.33 36.14 -40.10
N ILE A 345 -24.13 35.87 -38.80
CA ILE A 345 -23.77 36.86 -37.78
C ILE A 345 -22.31 36.58 -37.41
N LEU A 346 -21.42 37.57 -37.60
CA LEU A 346 -20.03 37.59 -37.13
C LEU A 346 -19.84 38.70 -36.07
N PRO A 347 -18.85 38.57 -35.16
CA PRO A 347 -18.76 39.34 -33.92
C PRO A 347 -18.00 40.67 -34.03
N ARG A 348 -18.27 41.55 -33.06
CA ARG A 348 -17.69 42.89 -32.84
C ARG A 348 -16.20 42.84 -32.45
N GLN A 349 -15.38 43.70 -33.06
CA GLN A 349 -14.09 44.14 -32.51
C GLN A 349 -14.16 45.59 -32.03
N ARG A 350 -13.46 45.89 -30.93
CA ARG A 350 -13.26 47.22 -30.31
C ARG A 350 -12.19 48.03 -31.07
N PRO A 351 -12.26 49.38 -31.09
CA PRO A 351 -11.15 50.20 -31.54
C PRO A 351 -10.23 50.63 -30.39
N LEU A 352 -8.93 50.70 -30.69
CA LEU A 352 -7.91 51.45 -29.96
C LEU A 352 -7.94 52.91 -30.41
N ARG A 353 -7.86 53.84 -29.45
CA ARG A 353 -7.09 55.08 -29.53
C ARG A 353 -6.68 55.51 -28.14
#